data_AF-A0A812RQH5-F1
#
_entry.id   AF-A0A812RQH5-F1
#
_cell.length_a   1.000
_cell.length_b   1.000
_cell.length_c   1.000
_cell.angle_alpha   90.00
_cell.angle_beta   90.00
_cell.angle_gamma   90.00
#
_symmetry.space_group_name_H-M   'P 1'
#
loop_
_entity.id
_entity.type
_entity.pdbx_description
1 polymer ?
#
loop_
_entity_poly.entity_id
_entity_poly.type
_entity_poly.pdbx_seq_one_letter_code
_entity_poly.pdbx_strand_id
1 'polypeptide(L)'
;MIDAQTLFRGPNPGELKGPYISQFLVKSYRYGNLEIDQKYVVEEDPNNMLTLAGWWRVQNGEVPTGIVTNGKAFASNGRVLGSMVHKDPLYQFYYAAALIAFQQGIGHDGMQLKYTTEWTTTGPPDVFAAVAHVALGALRTAWWQKWGLYMRIRPEVFAQRYELARIHPQIVSEVPGLAGLKANLEKADKL
;
A
#
# COMPACT_ATOMS: atom_id res chain seq x y z
N MET A 1 -14.24 5.66 -17.31
CA MET A 1 -15.18 4.52 -17.35
C MET A 1 -14.57 3.46 -16.46
N ILE A 2 -15.37 2.83 -15.57
CA ILE A 2 -14.89 1.73 -14.72
C ILE A 2 -15.27 0.42 -15.41
N ASP A 3 -14.29 -0.45 -15.62
CA ASP A 3 -14.41 -1.78 -16.18
C ASP A 3 -13.47 -2.74 -15.43
N ALA A 4 -13.45 -4.01 -15.82
CA ALA A 4 -12.60 -5.02 -15.20
C ALA A 4 -11.09 -4.72 -15.32
N GLN A 5 -10.65 -3.98 -16.34
CA GLN A 5 -9.23 -3.64 -16.49
C GLN A 5 -8.82 -2.44 -15.62
N THR A 6 -9.73 -1.49 -15.42
CA THR A 6 -9.50 -0.23 -14.71
C THR A 6 -9.88 -0.29 -13.22
N LEU A 7 -10.64 -1.31 -12.81
CA LEU A 7 -11.05 -1.50 -11.42
C LEU A 7 -9.83 -1.60 -10.48
N PHE A 8 -9.89 -0.87 -9.36
CA PHE A 8 -8.83 -0.78 -8.34
C PHE A 8 -7.48 -0.23 -8.82
N ARG A 9 -7.41 0.39 -10.00
CA ARG A 9 -6.18 1.04 -10.47
C ARG A 9 -6.10 2.51 -10.09
N GLY A 10 -4.88 3.02 -10.00
CA GLY A 10 -4.63 4.44 -9.82
C GLY A 10 -4.78 5.23 -11.13
N PRO A 11 -4.78 6.57 -11.03
CA PRO A 11 -5.01 7.47 -12.17
C PRO A 11 -3.72 7.87 -12.93
N ASN A 12 -2.54 7.43 -12.48
CA ASN A 12 -1.28 7.94 -13.03
C ASN A 12 -0.96 7.36 -14.41
N PRO A 13 -0.15 8.06 -15.23
CA PRO A 13 0.30 7.55 -16.51
C PRO A 13 0.91 6.14 -16.39
N GLY A 14 0.42 5.21 -17.22
CA GLY A 14 0.90 3.83 -17.25
C GLY A 14 0.15 2.86 -16.33
N GLU A 15 -0.51 3.33 -15.27
CA GLU A 15 -1.22 2.44 -14.33
C GLU A 15 -2.42 1.74 -14.98
N LEU A 16 -3.04 2.33 -16.00
CA LEU A 16 -4.17 1.75 -16.76
C LEU A 16 -3.75 0.87 -17.95
N LYS A 17 -2.44 0.68 -18.18
CA LYS A 17 -1.93 -0.04 -19.35
C LYS A 17 -1.35 -1.40 -18.94
N GLY A 18 -1.75 -2.46 -19.63
CA GLY A 18 -1.19 -3.81 -19.43
C GLY A 18 -1.69 -4.50 -18.15
N PRO A 19 -0.92 -5.47 -17.61
CA PRO A 19 -1.29 -6.20 -16.39
C PRO A 19 -1.49 -5.28 -15.18
N TYR A 20 -2.26 -5.75 -14.18
CA TYR A 20 -2.48 -5.00 -12.94
C TYR A 20 -1.20 -4.89 -12.10
N ILE A 21 -0.40 -5.95 -12.08
CA ILE A 21 0.83 -6.04 -11.30
C ILE A 21 1.99 -5.49 -12.12
N SER A 22 2.76 -4.58 -11.52
CA SER A 22 4.00 -4.06 -12.11
C SER A 22 4.99 -5.18 -12.37
N GLN A 23 5.67 -5.14 -13.52
CA GLN A 23 6.71 -6.12 -13.87
C GLN A 23 7.86 -6.13 -12.87
N PHE A 24 8.11 -5.00 -12.20
CA PHE A 24 9.11 -4.91 -11.14
C PHE A 24 8.76 -5.71 -9.88
N LEU A 25 7.50 -6.13 -9.69
CA LEU A 25 7.06 -6.91 -8.53
C LEU A 25 7.03 -8.43 -8.78
N VAL A 26 7.28 -8.87 -10.01
CA VAL A 26 7.24 -10.30 -10.38
C VAL A 26 8.55 -10.81 -10.96
N LYS A 27 9.41 -9.93 -11.47
CA LYS A 27 10.66 -10.32 -12.12
C LYS A 27 11.73 -10.63 -11.10
N SER A 28 12.30 -11.83 -11.13
CA SER A 28 13.45 -12.19 -10.30
C SER A 28 14.64 -11.29 -10.63
N TYR A 29 15.46 -10.98 -9.62
CA TYR A 29 16.55 -10.03 -9.75
C TYR A 29 17.74 -10.41 -8.87
N ARG A 30 18.88 -9.75 -9.09
CA ARG A 30 20.07 -9.94 -8.26
C ARG A 30 20.29 -8.75 -7.32
N TYR A 31 20.56 -9.04 -6.05
CA TYR A 31 21.11 -8.07 -5.11
C TYR A 31 22.62 -8.35 -4.98
N GLY A 32 23.41 -7.68 -5.82
CA GLY A 32 24.82 -8.05 -6.00
C GLY A 32 24.94 -9.49 -6.55
N ASN A 33 25.58 -10.39 -5.79
CA ASN A 33 25.68 -11.80 -6.16
C ASN A 33 24.61 -12.71 -5.54
N LEU A 34 23.63 -12.12 -4.85
CA LEU A 34 22.49 -12.86 -4.29
C LEU A 34 21.33 -12.85 -5.27
N GLU A 35 20.81 -14.02 -5.63
CA GLU A 35 19.61 -14.14 -6.45
C GLU A 35 18.35 -14.07 -5.59
N ILE A 36 17.40 -13.23 -6.01
CA ILE A 36 16.12 -13.01 -5.34
C ILE A 36 14.99 -13.46 -6.26
N ASP A 37 14.30 -14.52 -5.85
CA ASP A 37 13.02 -14.94 -6.42
C ASP A 37 11.88 -14.21 -5.68
N GLN A 38 11.07 -13.43 -6.39
CA GLN A 38 10.07 -12.52 -5.80
C GLN A 38 8.78 -13.26 -5.36
N LYS A 39 8.95 -14.25 -4.48
CA LYS A 39 7.85 -14.96 -3.81
C LYS A 39 7.73 -14.49 -2.37
N TYR A 40 6.54 -14.01 -2.03
CA TYR A 40 6.22 -13.44 -0.72
C TYR A 40 5.39 -14.40 0.11
N VAL A 41 5.56 -14.35 1.43
CA VAL A 41 4.71 -15.10 2.35
C VAL A 41 3.28 -14.59 2.22
N VAL A 42 2.33 -15.51 2.04
CA VAL A 42 0.91 -15.17 1.94
C VAL A 42 0.30 -15.29 3.33
N GLU A 43 -0.37 -14.23 3.78
CA GLU A 43 -1.12 -14.22 5.03
C GLU A 43 -2.58 -14.55 4.76
N GLU A 44 -3.20 -15.33 5.66
CA GLU A 44 -4.64 -15.60 5.60
C GLU A 44 -5.45 -14.42 6.16
N ASP A 45 -6.74 -14.38 5.82
CA ASP A 45 -7.62 -13.32 6.29
C ASP A 45 -7.88 -13.44 7.79
N PRO A 46 -7.60 -12.40 8.60
CA PRO A 46 -7.82 -12.46 10.03
C PRO A 46 -9.32 -12.34 10.35
N ASN A 47 -9.79 -13.13 11.31
CA ASN A 47 -11.20 -13.15 11.75
C ASN A 47 -11.46 -12.32 13.03
N ASN A 48 -10.41 -11.84 13.67
CA ASN A 48 -10.40 -11.10 14.93
C ASN A 48 -11.27 -9.82 14.97
N MET A 49 -11.50 -9.16 13.83
CA MET A 49 -12.28 -7.91 13.75
C MET A 49 -13.65 -8.08 13.10
N LEU A 50 -14.08 -9.31 12.80
CA LEU A 50 -15.38 -9.57 12.13
C LEU A 50 -16.58 -9.46 13.07
N THR A 51 -16.37 -9.47 14.39
CA THR A 51 -17.43 -9.28 15.40
C THR A 51 -17.29 -7.92 16.07
N LEU A 52 -18.40 -7.35 16.53
CA LEU A 52 -18.38 -6.08 17.28
C LEU A 52 -17.45 -6.16 18.51
N ALA A 53 -17.50 -7.27 19.24
CA ALA A 53 -16.63 -7.49 20.39
C ALA A 53 -15.15 -7.55 20.00
N GLY A 54 -14.82 -8.23 18.90
CA GLY A 54 -13.45 -8.31 18.39
C GLY A 54 -12.91 -6.96 17.91
N TRP A 55 -13.70 -6.25 17.11
CA TRP A 55 -13.40 -4.87 16.69
C TRP A 55 -13.20 -3.95 17.91
N TRP A 56 -14.09 -4.03 18.91
CA TRP A 56 -14.03 -3.20 20.12
C TRP A 56 -12.72 -3.41 20.89
N ARG A 57 -12.25 -4.64 21.01
CA ARG A 57 -10.96 -4.91 21.67
C ARG A 57 -9.79 -4.30 20.90
N VAL A 58 -9.76 -4.44 19.57
CA VAL A 58 -8.71 -3.84 18.74
C VAL A 58 -8.71 -2.32 18.83
N GLN A 59 -9.88 -1.68 18.83
CA GLN A 59 -9.97 -0.23 19.02
C GLN A 59 -9.48 0.23 20.41
N ASN A 60 -9.58 -0.64 21.42
CA ASN A 60 -9.02 -0.40 22.76
C ASN A 60 -7.55 -0.81 22.90
N GLY A 61 -6.86 -1.07 21.80
CA GLY A 61 -5.41 -1.31 21.78
C GLY A 61 -5.00 -2.77 21.93
N GLU A 62 -5.94 -3.73 21.85
CA GLU A 62 -5.56 -5.14 21.69
C GLU A 62 -4.80 -5.30 20.38
N VAL A 63 -3.59 -5.88 20.46
CA VAL A 63 -2.78 -6.22 19.29
C VAL A 63 -3.02 -7.70 18.97
N PRO A 64 -3.70 -8.03 17.87
CA PRO A 64 -3.90 -9.40 17.48
C PRO A 64 -2.56 -10.06 17.13
N THR A 65 -2.33 -11.24 17.69
CA THR A 65 -1.13 -12.05 17.43
C THR A 65 -1.48 -13.31 16.64
N GLY A 66 -0.47 -13.98 16.09
CA GLY A 66 -0.66 -15.27 15.41
C GLY A 66 -1.22 -15.15 14.00
N ILE A 67 -0.55 -14.37 13.14
CA ILE A 67 -0.88 -14.31 11.71
C ILE A 67 -0.67 -15.71 11.11
N VAL A 68 -1.75 -16.30 10.60
CA VAL A 68 -1.69 -17.57 9.87
C VAL A 68 -1.14 -17.28 8.48
N THR A 69 -0.18 -18.10 8.04
CA THR A 69 0.45 -17.94 6.73
C THR A 69 0.28 -19.20 5.91
N ASN A 70 0.12 -19.04 4.60
CA ASN A 70 -0.14 -20.12 3.66
C ASN A 70 0.85 -20.07 2.49
N GLY A 71 2.04 -20.62 2.74
CA GLY A 71 3.07 -20.76 1.73
C GLY A 71 3.62 -19.43 1.19
N LYS A 72 4.15 -19.47 -0.03
CA LYS A 72 4.70 -18.30 -0.72
C LYS A 72 4.18 -18.22 -2.15
N ALA A 73 3.89 -17.02 -2.61
CA ALA A 73 3.37 -16.77 -3.96
C ALA A 73 3.99 -15.52 -4.59
N PHE A 74 3.98 -15.45 -5.92
CA PHE A 74 4.23 -14.21 -6.64
C PHE A 74 3.07 -13.24 -6.45
N ALA A 75 3.36 -11.94 -6.61
CA ALA A 75 2.34 -10.88 -6.61
C ALA A 75 1.28 -11.15 -7.69
N SER A 76 0.07 -11.53 -7.26
CA SER A 76 -0.97 -12.08 -8.16
C SER A 76 -2.39 -11.62 -7.83
N ASN A 77 -2.69 -11.33 -6.57
CA ASN A 77 -4.01 -10.88 -6.13
C ASN A 77 -3.89 -9.90 -4.95
N GLY A 78 -5.02 -9.28 -4.59
CA GLY A 78 -5.08 -8.29 -3.50
C GLY A 78 -4.64 -8.85 -2.14
N ARG A 79 -4.84 -10.14 -1.89
CA ARG A 79 -4.41 -10.77 -0.63
C ARG A 79 -2.89 -10.82 -0.53
N VAL A 80 -2.23 -11.32 -1.58
CA VAL A 80 -0.75 -11.37 -1.67
C VAL A 80 -0.16 -9.97 -1.60
N LEU A 81 -0.74 -9.00 -2.34
CA LEU A 81 -0.32 -7.60 -2.27
C LEU A 81 -0.46 -7.04 -0.85
N GLY A 82 -1.54 -7.36 -0.14
CA GLY A 82 -1.73 -6.98 1.25
C GLY A 82 -0.67 -7.57 2.18
N SER A 83 -0.30 -8.84 1.98
CA SER A 83 0.78 -9.49 2.75
C SER A 83 2.14 -8.86 2.48
N MET A 84 2.40 -8.45 1.22
CA MET A 84 3.62 -7.74 0.85
C MET A 84 3.77 -6.42 1.62
N VAL A 85 2.73 -5.58 1.62
CA VAL A 85 2.77 -4.24 2.25
C VAL A 85 2.58 -4.25 3.77
N HIS A 86 2.38 -5.43 4.37
CA HIS A 86 2.27 -5.57 5.82
C HIS A 86 3.65 -5.62 6.50
N LYS A 87 4.68 -6.08 5.78
CA LYS A 87 6.02 -6.36 6.35
C LYS A 87 7.16 -5.68 5.59
N ASP A 88 6.87 -4.89 4.56
CA ASP A 88 7.93 -4.26 3.79
C ASP A 88 8.64 -3.16 4.59
N PRO A 89 9.97 -3.11 4.54
CA PRO A 89 10.70 -1.88 4.75
C PRO A 89 10.26 -0.87 3.68
N LEU A 90 10.03 0.36 4.12
CA LEU A 90 9.37 1.42 3.33
C LEU A 90 9.83 1.59 1.87
N TYR A 91 11.10 1.37 1.58
CA TYR A 91 11.68 1.58 0.25
C TYR A 91 12.01 0.28 -0.51
N GLN A 92 11.69 -0.90 0.03
CA GLN A 92 12.10 -2.20 -0.52
C GLN A 92 11.71 -2.37 -1.99
N PHE A 93 10.44 -2.14 -2.33
CA PHE A 93 9.95 -2.38 -3.69
C PHE A 93 10.57 -1.43 -4.72
N TYR A 94 10.81 -0.18 -4.34
CA TYR A 94 11.43 0.81 -5.22
C TYR A 94 12.92 0.54 -5.40
N TYR A 95 13.59 0.07 -4.35
CA TYR A 95 14.99 -0.34 -4.43
C TYR A 95 15.16 -1.57 -5.33
N ALA A 96 14.28 -2.57 -5.19
CA ALA A 96 14.24 -3.73 -6.07
C ALA A 96 13.96 -3.31 -7.54
N ALA A 97 13.03 -2.37 -7.76
CA ALA A 97 12.75 -1.84 -9.08
C ALA A 97 13.98 -1.16 -9.71
N ALA A 98 14.74 -0.38 -8.95
CA ALA A 98 15.99 0.23 -9.43
C ALA A 98 17.03 -0.83 -9.83
N LEU A 99 17.21 -1.87 -9.01
CA LEU A 99 18.10 -2.99 -9.35
C LEU A 99 17.68 -3.71 -10.64
N ILE A 100 16.38 -4.00 -10.77
CA ILE A 100 15.83 -4.63 -11.98
C ILE A 100 16.04 -3.73 -13.19
N ALA A 101 15.77 -2.43 -13.09
CA ALA A 101 15.96 -1.48 -14.17
C ALA A 101 17.40 -1.52 -14.70
N PHE A 102 18.39 -1.38 -13.81
CA PHE A 102 19.81 -1.46 -14.20
C PHE A 102 20.16 -2.81 -14.83
N GLN A 103 19.66 -3.93 -14.30
CA GLN A 103 19.89 -5.27 -14.85
C GLN A 103 19.24 -5.49 -16.22
N GLN A 104 18.25 -4.68 -16.58
CA GLN A 104 17.61 -4.69 -17.89
C GLN A 104 18.17 -3.63 -18.85
N GLY A 105 19.28 -2.96 -18.49
CA GLY A 105 19.88 -1.91 -19.29
C GLY A 105 19.13 -0.58 -19.26
N ILE A 106 18.16 -0.41 -18.35
CA ILE A 106 17.51 0.87 -18.09
C ILE A 106 18.38 1.61 -17.08
N GLY A 107 19.29 2.43 -17.59
CA GLY A 107 20.22 3.22 -16.80
C GLY A 107 19.61 4.52 -16.25
N HIS A 108 20.37 5.15 -15.38
CA HIS A 108 20.16 6.53 -14.95
C HIS A 108 20.49 7.55 -16.04
N ASP A 109 19.96 8.76 -15.90
CA ASP A 109 20.38 9.92 -16.67
C ASP A 109 21.47 10.69 -15.91
N GLY A 110 22.72 10.26 -16.12
CA GLY A 110 23.89 10.75 -15.41
C GLY A 110 24.55 11.96 -16.09
N MET A 111 25.48 12.61 -15.37
CA MET A 111 26.29 13.68 -15.97
C MET A 111 27.14 13.15 -17.13
N GLN A 112 27.08 13.84 -18.27
CA GLN A 112 27.93 13.52 -19.43
C GLN A 112 29.14 14.46 -19.48
N LEU A 113 30.28 13.98 -18.99
CA LEU A 113 31.53 14.74 -18.91
C LEU A 113 32.61 14.13 -19.82
N LYS A 114 33.43 14.98 -20.45
CA LYS A 114 34.42 14.56 -21.45
C LYS A 114 35.54 13.67 -20.89
N TYR A 115 35.91 13.85 -19.62
CA TYR A 115 37.10 13.23 -19.03
C TYR A 115 36.82 12.38 -17.79
N THR A 116 35.56 12.27 -17.38
CA THR A 116 35.17 11.59 -16.14
C THR A 116 33.83 10.88 -16.35
N THR A 117 33.67 9.73 -15.69
CA THR A 117 32.41 8.99 -15.67
C THR A 117 31.62 9.27 -14.40
N GLU A 118 30.31 9.13 -14.48
CA GLU A 118 29.39 9.12 -13.36
C GLU A 118 29.59 7.87 -12.49
N TRP A 119 29.60 8.05 -11.17
CA TRP A 119 29.63 6.94 -10.21
C TRP A 119 29.07 7.35 -8.85
N THR A 120 29.84 8.09 -8.06
CA THR A 120 29.38 8.56 -6.73
C THR A 120 28.37 9.68 -6.83
N THR A 121 28.43 10.46 -7.91
CA THR A 121 27.51 11.58 -8.20
C THR A 121 26.83 11.30 -9.53
N THR A 122 25.50 11.38 -9.56
CA THR A 122 24.64 11.02 -10.71
C THR A 122 24.83 9.61 -11.25
N GLY A 123 25.58 8.77 -10.52
CA GLY A 123 25.88 7.38 -10.87
C GLY A 123 24.95 6.38 -10.18
N PRO A 124 25.11 5.06 -10.39
CA PRO A 124 24.21 4.06 -9.80
C PRO A 124 24.17 4.09 -8.26
N PRO A 125 25.32 4.23 -7.55
CA PRO A 125 25.31 4.45 -6.10
C PRO A 125 24.45 5.62 -5.63
N ASP A 126 24.44 6.72 -6.37
CA ASP A 126 23.65 7.93 -6.04
C ASP A 126 22.15 7.64 -6.13
N VAL A 127 21.70 6.96 -7.20
CA VAL A 127 20.30 6.53 -7.38
C VAL A 127 19.86 5.63 -6.23
N PHE A 128 20.66 4.62 -5.87
CA PHE A 128 20.33 3.71 -4.78
C PHE A 128 20.25 4.41 -3.42
N ALA A 129 21.14 5.37 -3.16
CA ALA A 129 21.10 6.18 -1.95
C ALA A 129 19.86 7.07 -1.91
N ALA A 130 19.54 7.75 -3.02
CA ALA A 130 18.42 8.66 -3.14
C ALA A 130 17.08 7.99 -2.82
N VAL A 131 16.84 6.76 -3.34
CA VAL A 131 15.61 5.99 -3.10
C VAL A 131 15.36 5.79 -1.59
N ALA A 132 16.41 5.51 -0.81
CA ALA A 132 16.28 5.36 0.63
C ALA A 132 16.18 6.71 1.36
N HIS A 133 16.97 7.71 0.95
CA HIS A 133 17.04 9.00 1.64
C HIS A 133 15.73 9.79 1.61
N VAL A 134 15.03 9.83 0.48
CA VAL A 134 13.78 10.59 0.35
C VAL A 134 12.65 10.04 1.22
N ALA A 135 12.70 8.74 1.54
CA ALA A 135 11.64 8.03 2.24
C ALA A 135 11.41 8.60 3.66
N LEU A 136 12.48 8.90 4.39
CA LEU A 136 12.37 9.45 5.75
C LEU A 136 11.83 10.89 5.75
N GLY A 137 12.24 11.72 4.78
CA GLY A 137 11.73 13.09 4.64
C GLY A 137 10.23 13.10 4.33
N ALA A 138 9.79 12.24 3.41
CA ALA A 138 8.38 12.05 3.10
C ALA A 138 7.58 11.52 4.30
N LEU A 139 8.14 10.60 5.10
CA LEU A 139 7.47 10.13 6.32
C LEU A 139 7.21 11.24 7.33
N ARG A 140 8.19 12.12 7.58
CA ARG A 140 8.03 13.22 8.55
C ARG A 140 6.89 14.15 8.17
N THR A 141 6.79 14.49 6.89
CA THR A 141 5.69 15.33 6.39
C THR A 141 4.36 14.59 6.43
N ALA A 142 4.32 13.31 6.02
CA ALA A 142 3.12 12.49 6.13
C ALA A 142 2.63 12.35 7.59
N TRP A 143 3.56 12.26 8.55
CA TRP A 143 3.25 12.18 9.97
C TRP A 143 2.60 13.46 10.48
N TRP A 144 3.13 14.62 10.09
CA TRP A 144 2.53 15.92 10.39
C TRP A 144 1.12 16.04 9.81
N GLN A 145 0.90 15.62 8.56
CA GLN A 145 -0.43 15.63 7.94
C GLN A 145 -1.41 14.72 8.70
N LYS A 146 -0.97 13.54 9.13
CA LYS A 146 -1.80 12.59 9.88
C LYS A 146 -2.25 13.15 11.23
N TRP A 147 -1.32 13.69 12.02
CA TRP A 147 -1.56 14.01 13.43
C TRP A 147 -1.71 15.51 13.72
N GLY A 148 -0.98 16.36 13.00
CA GLY A 148 -0.99 17.81 13.20
C GLY A 148 -2.13 18.52 12.48
N LEU A 149 -2.76 17.89 11.47
CA LEU A 149 -3.80 18.53 10.65
C LEU A 149 -5.10 17.75 10.62
N TYR A 150 -5.11 16.52 10.07
CA TYR A 150 -6.37 15.91 9.67
C TYR A 150 -6.99 14.94 10.69
N MET A 151 -6.18 14.16 11.41
CA MET A 151 -6.64 13.11 12.33
C MET A 151 -7.80 12.27 11.76
N ARG A 152 -7.70 11.90 10.47
CA ARG A 152 -8.76 11.18 9.78
C ARG A 152 -8.92 9.77 10.36
N ILE A 153 -10.18 9.37 10.60
CA ILE A 153 -10.51 8.02 11.06
C ILE A 153 -10.08 6.95 10.03
N ARG A 154 -9.72 5.77 10.52
CA ARG A 154 -9.34 4.63 9.68
C ARG A 154 -10.57 3.96 9.04
N PRO A 155 -10.42 3.25 7.91
CA PRO A 155 -11.54 2.56 7.23
C PRO A 155 -12.36 1.64 8.14
N GLU A 156 -11.73 0.91 9.04
CA GLU A 156 -12.39 0.01 10.00
C GLU A 156 -13.28 0.74 11.03
N VAL A 157 -12.93 1.98 11.38
CA VAL A 157 -13.79 2.83 12.24
C VAL A 157 -14.97 3.35 11.44
N PHE A 158 -14.73 3.74 10.18
CA PHE A 158 -15.79 4.18 9.29
C PHE A 158 -16.81 3.06 9.02
N ALA A 159 -16.34 1.83 8.77
CA ALA A 159 -17.19 0.66 8.59
C ALA A 159 -18.06 0.37 9.83
N GLN A 160 -17.52 0.55 11.03
CA GLN A 160 -18.34 0.40 12.25
C GLN A 160 -19.39 1.50 12.39
N ARG A 161 -19.07 2.76 12.03
CA ARG A 161 -20.06 3.85 12.02
C ARG A 161 -21.17 3.60 11.01
N TYR A 162 -20.82 3.00 9.86
CA TYR A 162 -21.77 2.51 8.88
C TYR A 162 -22.72 1.48 9.51
N GLU A 163 -22.18 0.44 10.16
CA GLU A 163 -23.01 -0.58 10.79
C GLU A 163 -23.91 -0.01 11.90
N LEU A 164 -23.38 0.89 12.73
CA LEU A 164 -24.17 1.58 13.77
C LEU A 164 -25.36 2.35 13.18
N ALA A 165 -25.15 3.13 12.12
CA ALA A 165 -26.21 3.90 11.48
C ALA A 165 -27.30 3.00 10.87
N ARG A 166 -26.91 1.79 10.43
CA ARG A 166 -27.81 0.79 9.87
C ARG A 166 -28.65 0.09 10.96
N ILE A 167 -28.05 -0.30 12.08
CA ILE A 167 -28.72 -1.11 13.13
C ILE A 167 -29.41 -0.26 14.22
N HIS A 168 -29.02 1.01 14.40
CA HIS A 168 -29.55 1.89 15.43
C HIS A 168 -30.03 3.24 14.84
N PRO A 169 -31.18 3.27 14.13
CA PRO A 169 -31.69 4.47 13.48
C PRO A 169 -31.92 5.66 14.44
N GLN A 170 -32.20 5.39 15.71
CA GLN A 170 -32.41 6.40 16.75
C GLN A 170 -31.15 7.22 17.05
N ILE A 171 -29.95 6.62 16.92
CA ILE A 171 -28.67 7.31 17.18
C ILE A 171 -28.33 8.27 16.03
N VAL A 172 -28.89 8.04 14.84
CA VAL A 172 -28.60 8.84 13.64
C VAL A 172 -29.06 10.30 13.79
N SER A 173 -30.16 10.53 14.50
CA SER A 173 -30.66 11.88 14.80
C SER A 173 -29.85 12.60 15.89
N GLU A 174 -29.14 11.84 16.74
CA GLU A 174 -28.40 12.36 17.89
C GLU A 174 -26.94 12.69 17.55
N VAL A 175 -26.37 12.06 16.52
CA VAL A 175 -24.94 12.22 16.14
C VAL A 175 -24.79 12.98 14.82
N PRO A 176 -24.23 14.21 14.86
CA PRO A 176 -23.91 14.97 13.65
C PRO A 176 -23.03 14.17 12.67
N GLY A 177 -23.44 14.06 11.42
CA GLY A 177 -22.72 13.36 10.35
C GLY A 177 -23.19 11.92 10.07
N LEU A 178 -23.88 11.25 11.01
CA LEU A 178 -24.48 9.94 10.74
C LEU A 178 -25.72 10.05 9.83
N ALA A 179 -26.48 11.15 9.92
CA ALA A 179 -27.61 11.40 9.04
C ALA A 179 -27.22 11.45 7.56
N GLY A 180 -26.10 12.11 7.25
CA GLY A 180 -25.55 12.15 5.89
C GLY A 180 -25.06 10.77 5.41
N LEU A 181 -24.47 9.98 6.32
CA LEU A 181 -24.07 8.61 6.04
C LEU A 181 -25.31 7.76 5.68
N LYS A 182 -26.35 7.79 6.51
CA LYS A 182 -27.62 7.06 6.28
C LYS A 182 -28.27 7.43 4.95
N ALA A 183 -28.34 8.72 4.61
CA ALA A 183 -28.89 9.16 3.33
C ALA A 183 -28.11 8.61 2.12
N ASN A 184 -26.80 8.40 2.25
CA ASN A 184 -26.00 7.75 1.22
C ASN A 184 -26.25 6.23 1.17
N LEU A 185 -26.55 5.59 2.31
CA LEU A 185 -26.95 4.16 2.35
C LEU A 185 -28.19 3.91 1.52
N GLU A 186 -29.24 4.70 1.77
CA GLU A 186 -30.52 4.58 1.09
C GLU A 186 -30.42 4.82 -0.44
N LYS A 187 -29.36 5.50 -0.89
CA LYS A 187 -29.03 5.65 -2.31
C LYS A 187 -28.26 4.44 -2.85
N ALA A 188 -27.33 3.90 -2.08
CA ALA A 188 -26.53 2.75 -2.47
C ALA A 188 -27.38 1.48 -2.61
N ASP A 189 -28.35 1.25 -1.73
CA ASP A 189 -29.27 0.10 -1.80
C ASP A 189 -30.18 0.11 -3.05
N LYS A 190 -30.21 1.22 -3.79
CA LYS A 190 -31.02 1.41 -5.01
C LYS A 190 -30.20 1.28 -6.31
N LEU A 191 -28.89 1.06 -6.22
CA LEU A 191 -27.98 0.83 -7.35
C LEU A 191 -27.83 -0.68 -7.61
#